data_AF-A0A258SDL5-F1
#
_entry.id   AF-A0A258SDL5-F1
#
_cell.length_a   1.000
_cell.length_b   1.000
_cell.length_c   1.000
_cell.angle_alpha   90.00
_cell.angle_beta   90.00
_cell.angle_gamma   90.00
#
_symmetry.space_group_name_H-M   'P 1'
#
loop_
_entity.id
_entity.type
_entity.pdbx_description
1 polymer ?
#
loop_
_entity_poly.entity_id
_entity_poly.type
_entity_poly.pdbx_seq_one_letter_code
_entity_poly.pdbx_strand_id
1 'polypeptide(L)'
;MTAFRLFLAALGLTILLYTLPVIANHGMDLLPVFFGDIAKMDWPGQFNVDFSTFLLMTMLWVAWRNGFSVPGLLLACLVPVGGGMFTSGYVLFLTFSLKGDMAAVLLGSKRATALRG
;
A
#
# COMPACT_ATOMS: atom_id res chain seq x y z
N MET A 1 -12.04 -10.46 -12.86
CA MET A 1 -10.58 -10.26 -12.65
C MET A 1 -9.99 -9.11 -13.45
N THR A 2 -10.25 -9.00 -14.77
CA THR A 2 -9.73 -7.88 -15.58
C THR A 2 -10.12 -6.51 -15.04
N ALA A 3 -11.41 -6.28 -14.75
CA ALA A 3 -11.87 -5.01 -14.18
C ALA A 3 -11.17 -4.65 -12.86
N PHE A 4 -10.97 -5.61 -11.97
CA PHE A 4 -10.24 -5.39 -10.72
C PHE A 4 -8.78 -5.00 -10.95
N ARG A 5 -8.10 -5.66 -11.89
CA ARG A 5 -6.72 -5.30 -12.27
C ARG A 5 -6.62 -3.90 -12.87
N LEU A 6 -7.56 -3.54 -13.75
CA LEU A 6 -7.65 -2.20 -14.32
C LEU A 6 -7.89 -1.15 -13.24
N PHE A 7 -8.76 -1.44 -12.28
CA PHE A 7 -9.00 -0.57 -11.14
C PHE A 7 -7.73 -0.33 -10.30
N LEU A 8 -7.00 -1.40 -9.95
CA LEU A 8 -5.73 -1.27 -9.23
C LEU A 8 -4.69 -0.47 -10.02
N ALA A 9 -4.59 -0.70 -11.33
CA ALA A 9 -3.69 0.07 -12.20
C ALA A 9 -4.10 1.55 -12.24
N ALA A 10 -5.40 1.85 -12.32
CA ALA A 10 -5.92 3.21 -12.31
C ALA A 10 -5.61 3.94 -10.99
N LEU A 11 -5.75 3.27 -9.84
CA LEU A 11 -5.38 3.85 -8.55
C LEU A 11 -3.89 4.21 -8.49
N GLY A 12 -3.01 3.27 -8.87
CA GLY A 12 -1.57 3.51 -8.90
C GLY A 12 -1.17 4.63 -9.86
N LEU A 13 -1.77 4.65 -11.06
CA LEU A 13 -1.53 5.70 -12.05
C LEU A 13 -2.04 7.06 -11.58
N THR A 14 -3.19 7.12 -10.90
CA THR A 14 -3.74 8.36 -10.35
C THR A 14 -2.78 9.00 -9.36
N ILE A 15 -2.28 8.21 -8.39
CA ILE A 15 -1.31 8.72 -7.41
C ILE A 15 0.01 9.11 -8.08
N LEU A 16 0.48 8.35 -9.07
CA LEU A 16 1.69 8.68 -9.80
C LEU A 16 1.57 10.03 -10.52
N LEU A 17 0.51 10.20 -11.33
CA LEU A 17 0.29 11.41 -12.11
C LEU A 17 -0.01 12.63 -11.23
N TYR A 18 -0.63 12.44 -10.07
CA TYR A 18 -0.85 13.52 -9.11
C TYR A 18 0.45 13.94 -8.40
N THR A 19 1.31 12.96 -8.06
CA THR A 19 2.55 13.22 -7.32
C THR A 19 3.61 13.93 -8.16
N LEU A 20 3.70 13.65 -9.46
CA LEU A 20 4.72 14.25 -10.35
C LEU A 20 4.73 15.80 -10.35
N PRO A 21 3.61 16.50 -10.60
CA PRO A 21 3.60 17.97 -10.54
C PRO A 21 3.79 18.49 -9.10
N VAL A 22 3.36 17.76 -8.07
CA VAL A 22 3.62 18.14 -6.67
C VAL A 22 5.12 18.17 -6.40
N ILE A 23 5.86 17.14 -6.82
CA ILE A 23 7.32 17.11 -6.69
C ILE A 23 7.98 18.24 -7.51
N ALA A 24 7.50 18.49 -8.73
CA ALA A 24 8.06 19.54 -9.58
C ALA A 24 7.90 20.96 -8.97
N ASN A 25 6.80 21.20 -8.24
CA ASN A 25 6.50 22.51 -7.65
C ASN A 25 6.95 22.67 -6.19
N HIS A 26 7.05 21.58 -5.44
CA HIS A 26 7.26 21.60 -3.98
C HIS A 26 8.47 20.76 -3.53
N GLY A 27 9.22 20.14 -4.43
CA GLY A 27 10.36 19.29 -4.10
C GLY A 27 9.97 17.94 -3.52
N MET A 28 10.94 17.22 -2.94
CA MET A 28 10.74 15.90 -2.32
C MET A 28 10.55 15.99 -0.79
N ASP A 29 9.88 17.03 -0.32
CA ASP A 29 9.72 17.34 1.11
C ASP A 29 8.50 16.66 1.76
N LEU A 30 8.09 15.49 1.25
CA LEU A 30 6.91 14.77 1.70
C LEU A 30 6.90 14.55 3.21
N LEU A 31 7.98 14.00 3.78
CA LEU A 31 8.03 13.66 5.20
C LEU A 31 8.00 14.90 6.11
N PRO A 32 8.83 15.95 5.87
CA PRO A 32 8.72 17.20 6.62
C PRO A 32 7.30 17.82 6.57
N VAL A 33 6.68 17.88 5.39
CA VAL A 33 5.31 18.43 5.22
C VAL A 33 4.30 17.59 6.00
N PHE A 34 4.35 16.27 5.83
CA PHE A 34 3.41 15.34 6.44
C PHE A 34 3.40 15.41 7.98
N PHE A 35 4.58 15.31 8.60
CA PHE A 35 4.70 15.38 10.06
C PHE A 35 4.53 16.81 10.60
N GLY A 36 4.92 17.82 9.82
CA GLY A 36 4.69 19.22 10.15
C GLY A 36 3.19 19.54 10.28
N ASP A 37 2.36 19.00 9.39
CA ASP A 37 0.91 19.18 9.45
C ASP A 37 0.28 18.43 10.64
N ILE A 38 0.79 17.24 11.00
CA ILE A 38 0.37 16.54 12.23
C ILE A 38 0.64 17.41 13.46
N ALA A 39 1.83 18.02 13.55
CA ALA A 39 2.20 18.84 14.70
C ALA A 39 1.32 20.10 14.86
N LYS A 40 0.72 20.60 13.78
CA LYS A 40 -0.20 21.75 13.81
C LYS A 40 -1.57 21.43 14.41
N MET A 41 -1.93 20.16 14.55
CA MET A 41 -3.21 19.72 15.15
C MET A 41 -4.46 20.34 14.49
N ASP A 42 -4.42 20.53 13.17
CA ASP A 42 -5.55 20.99 12.35
C ASP A 42 -6.02 19.87 11.39
N TRP A 43 -7.03 20.13 10.57
CA TRP A 43 -7.63 19.15 9.66
C TRP A 43 -6.62 18.38 8.78
N PRO A 44 -5.60 19.00 8.15
CA PRO A 44 -4.58 18.26 7.41
C PRO A 44 -3.79 17.29 8.29
N GLY A 45 -3.47 17.71 9.51
CA GLY A 45 -2.80 16.86 10.50
C GLY A 45 -3.67 15.69 10.94
N GLN A 46 -4.96 15.93 11.21
CA GLN A 46 -5.91 14.86 11.54
C GLN A 46 -6.01 13.84 10.41
N PHE A 47 -6.10 14.29 9.15
CA PHE A 47 -6.12 13.40 7.99
C PHE A 47 -4.81 12.61 7.83
N ASN A 48 -3.65 13.23 8.08
CA ASN A 48 -2.36 12.54 8.03
C ASN A 48 -2.25 11.47 9.11
N VAL A 49 -2.74 11.72 10.33
CA VAL A 49 -2.80 10.70 11.38
C VAL A 49 -3.71 9.55 10.97
N ASP A 50 -4.94 9.85 10.51
CA ASP A 50 -5.89 8.82 10.04
C ASP A 50 -5.28 7.97 8.92
N PHE A 51 -4.73 8.60 7.89
CA PHE A 51 -4.04 7.91 6.80
C PHE A 51 -2.87 7.04 7.29
N SER A 52 -2.10 7.52 8.26
CA SER A 52 -1.01 6.73 8.87
C SER A 52 -1.53 5.45 9.52
N THR A 53 -2.73 5.46 10.12
CA THR A 53 -3.33 4.25 10.69
C THR A 53 -3.63 3.21 9.61
N PHE A 54 -4.16 3.63 8.46
CA PHE A 54 -4.39 2.76 7.30
C PHE A 54 -3.07 2.19 6.75
N LEU A 55 -2.01 3.00 6.68
CA LEU A 55 -0.69 2.55 6.26
C LEU A 55 -0.10 1.50 7.20
N LEU A 56 -0.20 1.71 8.51
CA LEU A 56 0.31 0.75 9.51
C LEU A 56 -0.49 -0.56 9.49
N MET A 57 -1.81 -0.50 9.35
CA MET A 57 -2.65 -1.69 9.17
C MET A 57 -2.29 -2.45 7.88
N THR A 58 -2.04 -1.73 6.79
CA THR A 58 -1.64 -2.32 5.51
C THR A 58 -0.24 -2.91 5.58
N MET A 59 0.71 -2.24 6.25
CA MET A 59 2.05 -2.75 6.53
C MET A 59 1.97 -4.06 7.31
N LEU A 60 1.18 -4.10 8.38
CA LEU A 60 0.95 -5.30 9.17
C LEU A 60 0.33 -6.42 8.32
N TRP A 61 -0.65 -6.10 7.49
CA TRP A 61 -1.25 -7.06 6.56
C TRP A 61 -0.23 -7.63 5.57
N VAL A 62 0.63 -6.79 4.97
CA VAL A 62 1.71 -7.24 4.08
C VAL A 62 2.68 -8.15 4.82
N ALA A 63 3.12 -7.78 6.02
CA ALA A 63 4.00 -8.64 6.82
C ALA A 63 3.33 -9.98 7.16
N TRP A 64 2.10 -9.94 7.64
CA TRP A 64 1.32 -11.11 8.07
C TRP A 64 1.02 -12.08 6.92
N ARG A 65 0.56 -11.58 5.75
CA ARG A 65 0.25 -12.44 4.58
C ARG A 65 1.48 -13.15 4.04
N ASN A 66 2.65 -12.53 4.17
CA ASN A 66 3.95 -13.14 3.81
C ASN A 66 4.57 -13.94 4.97
N GLY A 67 3.80 -14.21 6.03
CA GLY A 67 4.19 -15.06 7.16
C GLY A 67 5.32 -14.47 8.01
N PHE A 68 5.43 -13.14 8.07
CA PHE A 68 6.51 -12.43 8.76
C PHE A 68 7.91 -12.90 8.34
N SER A 69 8.05 -13.40 7.11
CA SER A 69 9.35 -13.76 6.54
C SER A 69 10.20 -12.51 6.29
N VAL A 70 11.52 -12.66 6.26
CA VAL A 70 12.45 -11.54 5.99
C VAL A 70 12.07 -10.77 4.72
N PRO A 71 11.81 -11.41 3.55
CA PRO A 71 11.35 -10.69 2.36
C PRO A 71 9.99 -10.00 2.57
N GLY A 72 9.09 -10.63 3.33
CA GLY A 72 7.79 -10.05 3.66
C GLY A 72 7.88 -8.80 4.52
N LEU A 73 8.80 -8.76 5.47
CA LEU A 73 9.09 -7.58 6.29
C LEU A 73 9.72 -6.46 5.47
N LEU A 74 10.67 -6.78 4.59
CA LEU A 74 11.26 -5.80 3.67
C LEU A 74 10.20 -5.17 2.75
N LEU A 75 9.29 -5.99 2.22
CA LEU A 75 8.14 -5.49 1.45
C LEU A 75 7.19 -4.63 2.30
N ALA A 76 6.93 -5.03 3.55
CA ALA A 76 6.06 -4.27 4.45
C ALA A 76 6.61 -2.87 4.74
N CYS A 77 7.94 -2.72 4.88
CA CYS A 77 8.59 -1.42 5.07
C CYS A 77 8.41 -0.44 3.91
N LEU A 78 7.98 -0.91 2.72
CA LEU A 78 7.68 -0.03 1.59
C LEU A 78 6.30 0.62 1.71
N VAL A 79 5.40 0.11 2.56
CA VAL A 79 4.04 0.62 2.70
C VAL A 79 3.99 2.06 3.23
N PRO A 80 4.69 2.45 4.31
CA PRO A 80 4.60 3.82 4.84
C PRO A 80 5.05 4.90 3.86
N VAL A 81 5.95 4.57 2.93
CA VAL A 81 6.49 5.52 1.95
C VAL A 81 5.73 5.45 0.62
N GLY A 82 5.47 4.23 0.13
CA GLY A 82 4.81 4.02 -1.15
C GLY A 82 3.29 4.12 -1.10
N GLY A 83 2.69 4.05 0.09
CA GLY A 83 1.26 4.22 0.33
C GLY A 83 0.36 3.45 -0.63
N GLY A 84 -0.62 4.17 -1.19
CA GLY A 84 -1.56 3.61 -2.17
C GLY A 84 -0.90 3.17 -3.48
N MET A 85 0.19 3.83 -3.92
CA MET A 85 0.91 3.44 -5.13
C MET A 85 1.57 2.07 -4.97
N PHE A 86 2.32 1.86 -3.89
CA PHE A 86 2.90 0.56 -3.59
C PHE A 86 1.81 -0.50 -3.39
N THR A 87 0.79 -0.20 -2.58
CA THR A 87 -0.24 -1.18 -2.21
C THR A 87 -1.03 -1.65 -3.43
N SER A 88 -1.46 -0.73 -4.30
CA SER A 88 -2.18 -1.08 -5.53
C SER A 88 -1.31 -1.89 -6.50
N GLY A 89 -0.06 -1.49 -6.71
CA GLY A 89 0.90 -2.22 -7.55
C GLY A 89 1.22 -3.61 -7.00
N TYR A 90 1.35 -3.73 -5.68
CA TYR A 90 1.61 -4.99 -4.99
C TYR A 90 0.44 -5.96 -5.14
N VAL A 91 -0.78 -5.52 -4.86
CA VAL A 91 -1.98 -6.36 -5.04
C VAL A 91 -2.14 -6.73 -6.51
N LEU A 92 -1.92 -5.80 -7.44
CA LEU A 92 -1.98 -6.06 -8.88
C LEU A 92 -1.02 -7.17 -9.28
N PHE A 93 0.26 -7.06 -8.89
CA PHE A 93 1.28 -8.08 -9.11
C PHE A 93 0.82 -9.44 -8.58
N LEU A 94 0.35 -9.51 -7.33
CA LEU A 94 -0.14 -10.74 -6.73
C LEU A 94 -1.28 -11.38 -7.51
N THR A 95 -2.19 -10.57 -8.09
CA THR A 95 -3.28 -11.14 -8.92
C THR A 95 -2.76 -11.87 -10.15
N PHE A 96 -1.60 -11.50 -10.69
CA PHE A 96 -0.96 -12.20 -11.80
C PHE A 96 -0.17 -13.41 -11.32
N SER A 97 0.69 -13.22 -10.32
CA SER A 97 1.55 -14.29 -9.78
C SER A 97 0.76 -15.46 -9.20
N LEU A 98 -0.40 -15.17 -8.60
CA LEU A 98 -1.29 -16.16 -8.00
C LEU A 98 -2.45 -16.54 -8.92
N LYS A 99 -2.37 -16.21 -10.22
CA LYS A 99 -3.34 -16.59 -11.26
C LYS A 99 -4.80 -16.24 -10.91
N GLY A 100 -5.01 -15.14 -10.17
CA GLY A 100 -6.32 -14.67 -9.75
C GLY A 100 -6.92 -15.37 -8.52
N ASP A 101 -6.16 -16.22 -7.81
CA ASP A 101 -6.60 -16.82 -6.55
C ASP A 101 -6.67 -15.78 -5.43
N MET A 102 -7.86 -15.20 -5.23
CA MET A 102 -8.06 -14.11 -4.27
C MET A 102 -7.89 -14.54 -2.81
N ALA A 103 -8.13 -15.82 -2.47
CA ALA A 103 -7.84 -16.32 -1.14
C ALA A 103 -6.33 -16.27 -0.87
N ALA A 104 -5.50 -16.70 -1.84
CA ALA A 104 -4.05 -16.61 -1.74
C ALA A 104 -3.54 -15.15 -1.80
N VAL A 105 -4.20 -14.27 -2.57
CA VAL A 105 -3.87 -12.83 -2.60
C VAL A 105 -4.05 -12.21 -1.22
N LEU A 106 -5.20 -12.42 -0.59
CA LEU A 106 -5.55 -11.78 0.68
C LEU A 106 -4.87 -12.42 1.90
N LEU A 107 -4.81 -13.75 1.96
CA LEU A 107 -4.38 -14.50 3.14
C LEU A 107 -2.91 -14.95 3.08
N GLY A 108 -2.33 -14.95 1.88
CA GLY A 108 -1.07 -15.62 1.57
C GLY A 108 -1.27 -17.11 1.27
N SER A 109 -0.43 -17.66 0.39
CA SER A 109 -0.60 -19.01 -0.18
C SER A 109 -0.68 -20.12 0.87
N LYS A 110 0.16 -20.07 1.91
CA LYS A 110 0.17 -21.09 2.99
C LYS A 110 -1.20 -21.22 3.67
N ARG A 111 -1.82 -20.09 3.99
CA ARG A 111 -3.13 -20.05 4.67
C ARG A 111 -4.27 -20.39 3.74
N ALA A 112 -4.22 -19.91 2.50
CA ALA A 112 -5.22 -20.25 1.49
C ALA A 112 -5.27 -21.76 1.19
N THR A 113 -4.11 -22.43 1.17
CA THR A 113 -4.05 -23.90 1.04
C THR A 113 -4.63 -24.60 2.26
N ALA A 114 -4.34 -24.14 3.48
CA ALA A 114 -4.85 -24.74 4.71
C ALA A 114 -6.39 -24.69 4.83
N LEU A 115 -7.06 -23.74 4.17
CA LEU A 115 -8.53 -23.66 4.13
C LEU A 115 -9.18 -24.66 3.16
N ARG A 116 -8.39 -25.33 2.32
CA ARG A 116 -8.87 -26.24 1.26
C ARG A 116 -8.65 -27.71 1.59
N GLY A 117 -7.91 -28.00 2.65
CA GLY A 117 -7.69 -29.35 3.19
C GLY A 117 -8.52 -29.57 4.44
#